data_AF-A0AA97H2A9-F1
#
_entry.id   AF-A0AA97H2A9-F1
#
_cell.length_a   1.000
_cell.length_b   1.000
_cell.length_c   1.000
_cell.angle_alpha   90.00
_cell.angle_beta   90.00
_cell.angle_gamma   90.00
#
_symmetry.space_group_name_H-M   'P 1'
#
loop_
_entity.id
_entity.type
_entity.pdbx_description
1 polymer ?
#
loop_
_entity_poly.entity_id
_entity_poly.type
_entity_poly.pdbx_seq_one_letter_code
_entity_poly.pdbx_strand_id
1 'polypeptide(L)' 'MGEHIMQHASEMYELLVRGDYRSPIQVMDAIRDVQHHGTAQIGSSSLSAFKDAAGNEHLRVVM' A
#
# COMPACT_ATOMS: atom_id res chain seq x y z
N MET A 1 7.94 -15.71 -7.31
CA MET A 1 8.55 -14.38 -7.16
C MET A 1 7.85 -13.29 -7.98
N GLY A 2 7.20 -13.59 -9.11
CA GLY A 2 6.48 -12.59 -9.93
C GLY A 2 5.07 -12.18 -9.45
N GLU A 3 4.32 -13.06 -8.78
CA GLU A 3 2.94 -12.76 -8.34
C GLU A 3 2.87 -11.70 -7.24
N HIS A 4 3.77 -11.76 -6.26
CA HIS A 4 3.86 -10.74 -5.19
C HIS A 4 4.11 -9.34 -5.76
N ILE A 5 4.97 -9.22 -6.77
CA ILE A 5 5.30 -7.91 -7.38
C ILE A 5 4.08 -7.34 -8.14
N MET A 6 3.32 -8.19 -8.85
CA MET A 6 2.12 -7.77 -9.57
C MET A 6 0.97 -7.36 -8.64
N GLN A 7 0.78 -8.04 -7.51
CA GLN A 7 -0.23 -7.65 -6.51
C GLN A 7 0.07 -6.25 -5.95
N HIS A 8 1.31 -5.98 -5.54
CA HIS A 8 1.70 -4.68 -5.02
C HIS A 8 1.57 -3.55 -6.07
N ALA A 9 1.74 -3.85 -7.36
CA ALA A 9 1.53 -2.87 -8.43
C ALA A 9 0.07 -2.41 -8.58
N SER A 10 -0.90 -3.30 -8.33
CA SER A 10 -2.32 -2.94 -8.36
C SER A 10 -2.73 -2.07 -7.17
N GLU A 11 -2.15 -2.31 -6.00
CA GLU A 11 -2.39 -1.52 -4.78
C GLU A 11 -1.76 -0.12 -4.88
N MET A 12 -0.60 -0.01 -5.52
CA MET A 12 0.01 1.28 -5.88
C MET A 12 -0.89 2.12 -6.79
N TYR A 13 -1.64 1.50 -7.71
CA TYR A 13 -2.53 2.22 -8.62
C TYR A 13 -3.65 2.91 -7.84
N GLU A 14 -4.27 2.27 -6.83
CA GLU A 14 -5.28 2.94 -6.00
C GLU A 14 -4.72 4.16 -5.26
N LEU A 15 -3.51 4.06 -4.71
CA LEU A 15 -2.82 5.16 -4.02
C LEU A 15 -2.49 6.32 -4.98
N LEU A 16 -2.02 6.02 -6.19
CA LEU A 16 -1.61 7.02 -7.18
C LEU A 16 -2.81 7.64 -7.93
N VAL A 17 -3.92 6.92 -8.07
CA VAL A 17 -5.10 7.35 -8.86
C VAL A 17 -6.15 8.04 -8.00
N ARG A 18 -6.25 7.73 -6.71
CA ARG A 18 -7.19 8.43 -5.79
C ARG A 18 -6.77 9.86 -5.42
N GLY A 19 -5.74 10.42 -6.08
CA GLY A 19 -5.51 11.86 -6.10
C GLY A 19 -4.55 12.38 -5.02
N ASP A 20 -3.88 11.50 -4.29
CA ASP A 20 -2.67 11.90 -3.57
C ASP A 20 -1.52 11.93 -4.59
N TYR A 21 -1.25 13.11 -5.14
CA TYR A 21 -0.17 13.41 -6.10
C TYR A 21 1.25 13.20 -5.51
N ARG A 22 1.44 12.17 -4.70
CA ARG A 22 2.71 11.81 -4.09
C ARG A 22 3.58 11.10 -5.09
N SER A 23 4.89 11.30 -4.94
CA SER A 23 5.82 10.67 -5.87
C SER A 23 5.70 9.14 -5.73
N PRO A 24 5.84 8.38 -6.83
CA PRO A 24 5.84 6.92 -6.77
C PRO A 24 6.84 6.35 -5.75
N ILE A 25 7.95 7.06 -5.50
CA ILE A 25 8.96 6.70 -4.51
C ILE A 25 8.38 6.76 -3.08
N GLN A 26 7.64 7.82 -2.74
CA GLN A 26 7.02 7.95 -1.41
C GLN A 26 5.98 6.84 -1.16
N VAL A 27 5.23 6.46 -2.20
CA VAL A 27 4.27 5.35 -2.12
C VAL A 27 5.00 4.04 -1.88
N MET A 28 6.08 3.78 -2.62
CA MET A 28 6.90 2.57 -2.47
C MET A 28 7.54 2.47 -1.08
N ASP A 29 8.05 3.57 -0.53
CA ASP A 29 8.63 3.59 0.83
C ASP A 29 7.56 3.28 1.89
N ALA A 30 6.37 3.85 1.78
CA ALA A 30 5.26 3.54 2.70
C ALA A 30 4.82 2.08 2.61
N ILE A 31 4.79 1.49 1.42
CA ILE A 31 4.49 0.05 1.23
C ILE A 31 5.55 -0.81 1.90
N ARG A 32 6.83 -0.48 1.70
CA ARG A 32 7.95 -1.15 2.36
C ARG A 32 7.81 -1.08 3.88
N ASP A 33 7.46 0.07 4.42
CA ASP A 33 7.28 0.25 5.87
C ASP A 33 6.12 -0.59 6.41
N VAL A 34 5.00 -0.69 5.68
CA VAL A 34 3.91 -1.61 6.03
C VAL A 34 4.37 -3.06 6.06
N GLN A 35 5.23 -3.50 5.13
CA GLN A 35 5.75 -4.86 5.14
C GLN A 35 6.63 -5.17 6.35
N HIS A 36 7.36 -4.18 6.87
CA HIS A 36 8.28 -4.37 7.99
C HIS A 36 7.62 -4.13 9.36
N HIS A 37 6.63 -3.23 9.41
CA HIS A 37 6.06 -2.71 10.66
C HIS A 37 4.54 -2.86 10.77
N GLY A 38 3.87 -3.37 9.73
CA GLY A 38 2.42 -3.58 9.66
C GLY A 38 1.61 -2.33 9.31
N THR A 39 2.17 -1.14 9.52
CA THR A 39 1.53 0.16 9.22
C THR A 39 2.56 1.20 8.79
N ALA A 40 2.15 2.16 7.96
CA ALA A 40 2.94 3.33 7.59
C ALA A 40 2.07 4.59 7.54
N GLN A 41 2.71 5.75 7.70
CA GLN A 41 2.07 7.04 7.45
C GLN A 41 2.49 7.54 6.09
N ILE A 42 1.52 7.99 5.31
CA ILE A 42 1.77 8.64 4.05
C ILE A 42 0.95 9.94 4.06
N GLY A 43 1.63 11.07 4.25
CA GLY A 43 1.04 12.41 4.45
C GLY A 43 0.01 12.43 5.59
N SER A 44 -1.25 12.75 5.30
CA SER A 44 -2.34 12.73 6.30
C SER A 44 -3.03 11.36 6.42
N SER A 45 -2.63 10.37 5.62
CA SER A 45 -3.29 9.07 5.53
C SER A 45 -2.45 7.99 6.19
N SER A 46 -3.10 6.99 6.79
CA SER A 46 -2.46 5.78 7.28
C SER A 46 -2.62 4.64 6.28
N LEU A 47 -1.51 3.95 6.00
CA LEU A 47 -1.46 2.71 5.24
C LEU A 47 -1.28 1.54 6.20
N SER A 48 -2.01 0.45 6.00
CA SER A 48 -1.89 -0.76 6.82
C SER A 48 -2.16 -2.02 6.00
N ALA A 49 -1.56 -3.13 6.40
CA ALA A 49 -1.93 -4.44 5.86
C ALA A 49 -3.23 -4.94 6.50
N PHE A 50 -4.11 -5.53 5.71
CA PHE A 50 -5.27 -6.28 6.20
C PHE A 50 -5.42 -7.60 5.45
N LYS A 51 -6.14 -8.55 6.04
CA LYS A 51 -6.52 -9.79 5.36
C LYS A 51 -7.97 -9.69 4.92
N ASP A 52 -8.23 -10.05 3.66
CA ASP A 52 -9.60 -10.21 3.18
C ASP A 52 -10.25 -11.47 3.80
N ALA A 53 -11.52 -11.70 3.49
CA ALA A 53 -12.25 -12.87 3.96
C ALA A 53 -11.69 -14.21 3.43
N ALA A 54 -10.88 -14.18 2.37
CA ALA A 54 -10.19 -15.34 1.81
C ALA A 54 -8.78 -15.53 2.40
N GLY A 55 -8.32 -14.62 3.26
CA GLY A 55 -7.01 -14.68 3.91
C GLY A 55 -5.87 -14.06 3.11
N ASN A 56 -6.14 -13.43 1.96
CA ASN A 56 -5.12 -12.75 1.17
C ASN A 56 -4.73 -11.43 1.83
N GLU A 57 -3.45 -11.09 1.77
CA GLU A 57 -2.94 -9.82 2.30
C GLU A 57 -3.14 -8.71 1.28
N HIS A 58 -3.69 -7.60 1.77
CA HIS A 58 -3.97 -6.40 0.98
C HIS A 58 -3.54 -5.15 1.73
N LEU A 59 -3.26 -4.09 0.98
CA LEU A 59 -3.05 -2.76 1.54
C LEU A 59 -4.37 -1.99 1.64
N ARG A 60 -4.56 -1.34 2.79
CA ARG A 60 -5.68 -0.42 3.02
C ARG A 60 -5.15 0.96 3.35
N VAL A 61 -5.76 1.97 2.73
CA VAL A 61 -5.57 3.38 3.04
C VAL A 61 -6.73 3.87 3.89
N VAL A 62 -6.43 4.54 4.99
CA VAL A 62 -7.38 5.28 5.83
C VAL A 62 -6.96 6.75 5.82
N MET A 63 -7.86 7.65 5.41
CA MET A 63 -7.65 9.10 5.47
C MET A 63 -7.90 9.65 6.88
#